data_AF-A0A1G1KID2-F1
#
_entry.id   AF-A0A1G1KID2-F1
#
_cell.length_a   1.000
_cell.length_b   1.000
_cell.length_c   1.000
_cell.angle_alpha   90.00
_cell.angle_beta   90.00
_cell.angle_gamma   90.00
#
_symmetry.space_group_name_H-M   'P 1'
#
loop_
_entity.id
_entity.type
_entity.pdbx_description
1 polymer ?
#
loop_
_entity_poly.entity_id
_entity_poly.type
_entity_poly.pdbx_seq_one_letter_code
_entity_poly.pdbx_strand_id
1 'polypeptide(L)' 'MKKLKNFSGYLGCRTTGNIEWMIKSICAANNRSVSEVINYLCRLFIEDAYEIRTKFLGPGHEKP' A
#
# COMPACT_ATOMS: atom_id res chain seq x y z
N MET A 1 -18.15 -5.76 25.00
CA MET A 1 -17.12 -5.29 24.03
C MET A 1 -16.19 -6.44 23.71
N LYS A 2 -16.27 -7.04 22.51
CA LYS A 2 -15.35 -8.11 22.10
C LYS A 2 -13.96 -7.48 21.91
N LYS A 3 -12.97 -7.91 22.68
CA LYS A 3 -11.56 -7.53 22.50
C LYS A 3 -11.15 -7.90 21.07
N LEU A 4 -10.82 -6.91 20.25
CA LEU A 4 -10.22 -7.12 18.93
C LEU A 4 -8.91 -7.90 19.15
N LYS A 5 -8.83 -9.12 18.61
CA LYS A 5 -7.59 -9.89 18.60
C LYS A 5 -6.59 -9.09 17.76
N ASN A 6 -5.44 -8.72 18.36
CA ASN A 6 -4.33 -8.17 17.61
C ASN A 6 -3.88 -9.21 16.58
N PHE A 7 -4.34 -9.04 15.33
CA PHE A 7 -3.85 -9.81 14.20
C PHE A 7 -2.51 -9.21 13.78
N SER A 8 -1.43 -9.69 14.39
CA SER A 8 -0.09 -9.61 13.78
C SER A 8 0.00 -10.66 12.67
N GLY A 9 -0.90 -10.58 11.69
CA GLY A 9 -0.93 -11.53 10.58
C GLY A 9 0.25 -11.26 9.66
N TYR A 10 1.25 -12.13 9.68
CA TYR A 10 2.29 -12.12 8.65
C TYR A 10 1.68 -12.70 7.38
N LEU A 11 1.27 -11.84 6.44
CA LEU A 11 0.82 -12.26 5.12
C LEU A 11 2.04 -12.53 4.24
N GLY A 12 2.43 -13.80 4.14
CA GLY A 12 3.41 -14.23 3.16
C GLY A 12 2.83 -14.05 1.75
N CYS A 13 3.38 -13.10 0.99
CA CYS A 13 3.02 -12.86 -0.40
C CYS A 13 4.08 -13.48 -1.32
N ARG A 14 3.65 -14.27 -2.32
CA ARG A 14 4.55 -14.67 -3.40
C ARG A 14 4.61 -13.55 -4.42
N THR A 15 5.82 -13.13 -4.77
CA THR A 15 6.06 -12.07 -5.75
C THR A 15 7.13 -12.49 -6.76
N THR A 16 7.29 -11.74 -7.84
CA THR A 16 8.39 -11.93 -8.79
C THR A 16 9.62 -11.16 -8.34
N GLY A 17 10.81 -11.58 -8.78
CA GLY A 17 12.08 -10.93 -8.40
C GLY A 17 12.13 -9.44 -8.78
N ASN A 18 11.52 -9.06 -9.91
CA ASN A 18 11.45 -7.66 -10.34
C ASN A 18 10.65 -6.78 -9.38
N ILE A 19 9.51 -7.28 -8.89
CA ILE A 19 8.66 -6.56 -7.94
C ILE A 19 9.35 -6.48 -6.58
N GLU A 20 10.00 -7.56 -6.13
CA GLU A 20 10.75 -7.55 -4.87
C GLU A 20 11.89 -6.51 -4.89
N TRP A 21 12.63 -6.45 -6.01
CA TRP A 21 13.68 -5.44 -6.20
C TRP A 21 13.11 -4.02 -6.15
N MET A 22 12.00 -3.77 -6.83
CA MET A 22 11.35 -2.46 -6.85
C MET A 22 10.89 -2.01 -5.45
N ILE A 23 10.26 -2.91 -4.69
CA ILE A 23 9.84 -2.65 -3.31
C ILE A 23 11.06 -2.31 -2.45
N LYS A 24 12.16 -3.07 -2.56
CA LYS A 24 13.41 -2.80 -1.84
C LYS A 24 14.00 -1.44 -2.19
N SER A 25 14.00 -1.06 -3.47
CA SER A 25 14.47 0.25 -3.92
C SER A 25 13.64 1.40 -3.31
N ILE A 26 12.31 1.25 -3.25
CA ILE A 26 11.41 2.24 -2.62
C ILE A 26 11.70 2.33 -1.11
N CYS A 27 11.88 1.18 -0.44
CA CYS A 27 12.21 1.14 0.99
C CYS A 27 13.50 1.90 1.28
N ALA A 28 14.55 1.67 0.49
CA ALA A 28 15.84 2.33 0.63
C ALA A 28 15.76 3.84 0.39
N ALA A 29 15.05 4.26 -0.67
CA ALA A 29 14.92 5.67 -1.03
C ALA A 29 14.16 6.49 0.03
N ASN A 30 13.23 5.86 0.76
CA ASN A 30 12.34 6.55 1.69
C ASN A 30 12.63 6.26 3.17
N ASN A 31 13.66 5.44 3.45
CA ASN A 31 13.99 4.95 4.79
C ASN A 31 12.75 4.32 5.49
N ARG A 32 12.07 3.41 4.79
CA ARG A 32 10.86 2.73 5.28
C ARG A 32 11.02 1.22 5.27
N SER A 33 10.28 0.56 6.14
CA SER A 33 10.21 -0.90 6.16
C SER A 33 9.34 -1.45 5.02
N VAL A 34 9.63 -2.67 4.59
CA VAL A 34 8.87 -3.37 3.53
C VAL A 34 7.38 -3.41 3.86
N SER A 35 7.02 -3.68 5.12
CA SER A 35 5.63 -3.74 5.58
C SER A 35 4.92 -2.38 5.45
N GLU A 36 5.59 -1.28 5.81
CA GLU A 36 5.02 0.07 5.65
C GLU A 36 4.75 0.38 4.18
N VAL A 37 5.71 0.07 3.30
CA VAL A 37 5.58 0.31 1.86
C VAL A 37 4.44 -0.53 1.27
N ILE A 38 4.37 -1.83 1.58
CA ILE A 38 3.29 -2.70 1.08
C ILE A 38 1.93 -2.22 1.60
N ASN A 39 1.81 -1.89 2.89
CA ASN A 39 0.55 -1.41 3.46
C ASN A 39 0.10 -0.10 2.79
N TYR A 40 1.03 0.81 2.52
CA TYR A 40 0.74 2.05 1.81
C TYR A 40 0.25 1.80 0.38
N LEU A 41 0.93 0.92 -0.37
CA LEU A 41 0.54 0.55 -1.74
C LEU A 41 -0.85 -0.12 -1.78
N CYS A 42 -1.11 -1.06 -0.85
CA CYS A 42 -2.43 -1.70 -0.72
C CYS A 42 -3.51 -0.66 -0.43
N ARG A 43 -3.25 0.32 0.45
CA ARG A 43 -4.18 1.40 0.74
C ARG A 43 -4.45 2.23 -0.51
N LEU A 44 -3.42 2.63 -1.26
CA LEU A 44 -3.59 3.39 -2.51
C LEU A 44 -4.43 2.62 -3.53
N PHE A 45 -4.23 1.31 -3.66
CA PHE A 45 -5.00 0.46 -4.56
C PHE A 45 -6.48 0.40 -4.16
N ILE A 46 -6.77 0.21 -2.87
CA ILE A 46 -8.13 0.23 -2.34
C ILE A 46 -8.77 1.60 -2.60
N GLU A 47 -8.06 2.68 -2.30
CA GLU A 47 -8.59 4.02 -2.48
C GLU A 47 -8.86 4.38 -3.95
N ASP A 48 -8.07 3.87 -4.91
CA ASP A 48 -8.34 4.02 -6.34
C ASP A 48 -9.56 3.17 -6.76
N ALA A 49 -9.63 1.91 -6.32
CA ALA A 49 -10.72 0.99 -6.64
C ALA A 49 -12.09 1.48 -6.13
N TYR A 50 -12.13 2.17 -5.00
CA TYR A 50 -13.34 2.75 -4.43
C TYR A 50 -13.54 4.23 -4.77
N GLU A 51 -12.74 4.79 -5.68
CA GLU A 51 -12.81 6.20 -6.08
C GLU A 51 -12.81 7.15 -4.86
N ILE A 52 -12.07 6.77 -3.82
CA ILE A 52 -11.96 7.56 -2.60
C ILE A 52 -11.07 8.76 -2.88
N ARG A 53 -9.95 8.56 -3.59
CA ARG A 53 -9.01 9.65 -3.89
C ARG A 53 -9.63 10.74 -4.76
N THR A 54 -10.47 10.39 -5.74
CA THR A 54 -11.21 11.35 -6.57
C THR A 54 -12.25 12.17 -5.80
N LYS A 55 -12.66 11.73 -4.60
CA LYS A 55 -13.53 12.52 -3.71
C LYS A 55 -12.77 13.56 -2.88
N PHE A 56 -11.47 13.36 -2.64
CA PHE A 56 -10.63 14.24 -1.82
C PHE A 56 -9.64 15.09 -2.64
N LEU A 57 -9.17 14.55 -3.76
CA LEU A 57 -8.46 15.29 -4.80
C LEU A 57 -9.56 15.87 -5.69
N GLY A 58 -9.88 17.15 -5.53
CA GLY A 58 -10.95 17.80 -6.28
C GLY A 58 -10.84 17.63 -7.81
N PRO A 59 -11.88 18.05 -8.56
CA PRO A 59 -11.91 17.91 -10.02
C PRO A 59 -10.71 18.63 -10.64
N GLY A 60 -9.72 17.87 -11.10
CA GLY A 60 -8.44 18.42 -11.57
C GLY A 60 -7.29 17.40 -11.59
N HIS A 61 -7.43 16.26 -10.93
CA HIS A 61 -6.55 15.11 -11.11
C HIS A 61 -7.15 14.13 -12.13
N GLU A 62 -7.27 14.57 -13.40
CA GLU A 62 -7.47 13.63 -14.50
C GLU A 62 -6.24 12.72 -14.57
N LYS A 63 -6.48 11.40 -14.63
CA LYS A 63 -5.43 10.39 -14.84
C LYS A 63 -4.64 10.77 -16.10
N PRO A 64 -3.29 10.71 -16.09
CA PRO A 64 -2.51 10.85 -17.31
C PRO A 64 -2.83 9.74 -18.31
#